data_AF-A0A2K6T0Z9-F1
#
_entry.id   AF-A0A2K6T0Z9-F1
#
_cell.length_a   1.000
_cell.length_b   1.000
_cell.length_c   1.000
_cell.angle_alpha   90.00
_cell.angle_beta   90.00
_cell.angle_gamma   90.00
#
_symmetry.space_group_name_H-M   'P 1'
#
loop_
_entity.id
_entity.type
_entity.pdbx_description
1 polymer ?
#
loop_
_entity_poly.entity_id
_entity_poly.type
_entity_poly.pdbx_seq_one_letter_code
_entity_poly.pdbx_strand_id
1 'polypeptide(L)'
;LSSIRACKQVEEAKECLYRFLPQKIIYLNQLLQEDSLNVADLTSLQAPLDIPIPKKEVPTCGFLPGNEKVLSLLALVKPEIWTLKEKGILVITWIQHLIAKIEDGNDFGVAIQEKVLERVNAVKTKVEAFRITISKYFSERGDAVAKASKDTPVMDYQALAAYGELRAMVLDLRALYAELYHIINSNLEKTVNPKGEEKPSMY
;
A
#
# COMPACT_ATOMS: atom_id res chain seq x y z
N LEU A 1 -27.33 -16.76 12.47
CA LEU A 1 -26.75 -15.47 11.99
C LEU A 1 -25.23 -15.41 12.18
N SER A 2 -24.69 -15.75 13.35
CA SER A 2 -23.23 -15.85 13.61
C SER A 2 -22.49 -16.85 12.69
N SER A 3 -23.05 -18.05 12.52
CA SER A 3 -22.45 -19.12 11.68
C SER A 3 -22.39 -18.76 10.18
N ILE A 4 -23.43 -18.11 9.64
CA ILE A 4 -23.47 -17.66 8.22
C ILE A 4 -22.41 -16.58 7.97
N ARG A 5 -22.23 -15.65 8.92
CA ARG A 5 -21.24 -14.58 8.82
C ARG A 5 -19.81 -15.13 8.84
N ALA A 6 -19.54 -16.13 9.70
CA ALA A 6 -18.26 -16.82 9.75
C ALA A 6 -17.96 -17.57 8.45
N CYS A 7 -18.93 -18.32 7.89
CA CYS A 7 -18.76 -19.01 6.60
C CYS A 7 -18.44 -18.04 5.46
N LYS A 8 -19.17 -16.93 5.35
CA LYS A 8 -18.91 -15.90 4.33
C LYS A 8 -17.50 -15.33 4.45
N GLN A 9 -17.05 -15.06 5.67
CA GLN A 9 -15.72 -14.50 5.92
C GLN A 9 -14.58 -15.46 5.58
N VAL A 10 -14.77 -16.76 5.83
CA VAL A 10 -13.80 -17.79 5.42
C VAL A 10 -13.69 -17.86 3.89
N GLU A 11 -14.82 -17.77 3.19
CA GLU A 11 -14.81 -17.80 1.72
C GLU A 11 -14.15 -16.56 1.13
N GLU A 12 -14.43 -15.38 1.67
CA GLU A 12 -13.77 -14.13 1.27
C GLU A 12 -12.25 -14.17 1.53
N ALA A 13 -11.82 -14.78 2.64
CA ALA A 13 -10.40 -14.95 2.93
C ALA A 13 -9.73 -15.91 1.94
N LYS A 14 -10.37 -17.03 1.59
CA LYS A 14 -9.86 -17.95 0.57
C LYS A 14 -9.73 -17.29 -0.79
N GLU A 15 -10.76 -16.59 -1.23
CA GLU A 15 -10.73 -15.84 -2.50
C GLU A 15 -9.63 -14.77 -2.48
N CYS A 16 -9.43 -14.11 -1.34
CA CYS A 16 -8.33 -13.19 -1.15
C CYS A 16 -6.96 -13.88 -1.37
N LEU A 17 -6.73 -15.02 -0.72
CA LEU A 17 -5.45 -15.71 -0.73
C LEU A 17 -5.12 -16.36 -2.08
N TYR A 18 -6.08 -17.09 -2.66
CA TYR A 18 -5.82 -17.93 -3.83
C TYR A 18 -5.95 -17.20 -5.15
N ARG A 19 -6.74 -16.11 -5.18
CA ARG A 19 -7.01 -15.40 -6.43
C ARG A 19 -6.54 -13.96 -6.37
N PHE A 20 -6.97 -13.21 -5.37
CA PHE A 20 -6.71 -11.78 -5.32
C PHE A 20 -5.23 -11.43 -5.12
N LEU A 21 -4.54 -11.99 -4.12
CA LEU A 21 -3.13 -11.67 -3.85
C LEU A 21 -2.22 -12.01 -5.04
N PRO A 22 -2.27 -13.22 -5.65
CA PRO A 22 -1.44 -13.54 -6.81
C PRO A 22 -1.71 -12.61 -8.00
N GLN A 23 -2.97 -12.30 -8.28
CA GLN A 23 -3.35 -11.37 -9.35
C GLN A 23 -2.78 -9.97 -9.11
N LYS A 24 -2.83 -9.46 -7.88
CA LYS A 24 -2.25 -8.15 -7.53
C LYS A 24 -0.74 -8.12 -7.65
N ILE A 25 -0.04 -9.20 -7.30
CA ILE A 25 1.41 -9.30 -7.49
C ILE A 25 1.77 -9.21 -8.98
N ILE A 26 1.05 -9.94 -9.84
CA ILE A 26 1.26 -9.92 -11.29
C ILE A 26 0.96 -8.52 -11.86
N TYR A 27 -0.18 -7.94 -11.49
CA TYR A 27 -0.57 -6.60 -11.91
C TYR A 27 0.48 -5.55 -11.52
N LEU A 28 0.95 -5.54 -10.27
CA LEU A 28 1.96 -4.57 -9.83
C LEU A 28 3.32 -4.82 -10.49
N ASN A 29 3.66 -6.07 -10.81
CA ASN A 29 4.84 -6.38 -11.62
C ASN A 29 4.75 -5.77 -13.02
N GLN A 30 3.60 -5.89 -13.69
CA GLN A 30 3.34 -5.30 -15.00
C GLN A 30 3.39 -3.77 -14.91
N LEU A 31 2.72 -3.19 -13.93
CA LEU A 31 2.73 -1.75 -13.68
C LEU A 31 4.16 -1.22 -13.50
N LEU A 32 5.03 -1.94 -12.80
CA LEU A 32 6.43 -1.58 -12.63
C LEU A 32 7.28 -1.66 -13.90
N GLN A 33 6.77 -2.24 -15.00
CA GLN A 33 7.42 -2.23 -16.32
C GLN A 33 6.97 -1.04 -17.17
N GLU A 34 5.90 -0.33 -16.81
CA GLU A 34 5.40 0.80 -17.58
C GLU A 34 6.41 1.95 -17.62
N ASP A 35 6.47 2.67 -18.75
CA ASP A 35 7.40 3.80 -18.94
C ASP A 35 7.18 4.91 -17.91
N SER A 36 5.93 5.06 -17.44
CA SER A 36 5.57 6.02 -16.39
C SER A 36 6.27 5.78 -15.05
N LEU A 37 6.76 4.56 -14.79
CA LEU A 37 7.51 4.18 -13.59
C LEU A 37 8.99 3.88 -13.89
N ASN A 38 9.42 3.99 -15.16
CA ASN A 38 10.80 3.75 -15.60
C ASN A 38 11.37 4.93 -16.39
N VAL A 39 11.09 6.15 -15.92
CA VAL A 39 11.62 7.38 -16.50
C VAL A 39 13.16 7.41 -16.42
N ALA A 40 13.82 7.33 -17.58
CA ALA A 40 15.28 7.37 -17.69
C ALA A 40 15.85 8.79 -17.49
N ASP A 41 15.16 9.79 -18.02
CA ASP A 41 15.52 11.20 -17.87
C ASP A 41 14.60 11.89 -16.85
N LEU A 42 15.11 12.06 -15.63
CA LEU A 42 14.38 12.70 -14.54
C LEU A 42 14.13 14.19 -14.78
N THR A 43 14.84 14.85 -15.71
CA THR A 43 14.54 16.25 -16.06
C THR A 43 13.19 16.38 -16.77
N SER A 44 12.75 15.31 -17.45
CA SER A 44 11.40 15.23 -18.04
C SER A 44 10.27 15.27 -17.00
N LEU A 45 10.57 15.05 -15.72
CA LEU A 45 9.59 15.14 -14.62
C LEU A 45 9.39 16.57 -14.13
N GLN A 46 10.22 17.52 -14.54
CA GLN A 46 10.10 18.91 -14.10
C GLN A 46 8.83 19.53 -14.70
N ALA A 47 7.97 20.07 -13.85
CA ALA A 47 6.83 20.86 -14.30
C ALA A 47 7.30 22.29 -14.59
N PRO A 48 6.86 22.92 -15.71
CA PRO A 48 7.13 24.33 -15.93
C PRO A 48 6.46 25.14 -14.83
N LEU A 49 7.27 25.88 -14.07
CA LEU A 49 6.78 26.89 -13.12
C LEU A 49 6.90 28.24 -13.83
N ASP A 50 5.78 28.72 -14.39
CA ASP A 50 5.68 30.05 -15.03
C ASP A 50 5.68 31.16 -13.96
N ILE A 51 6.80 31.28 -13.24
CA ILE A 51 7.03 32.34 -12.27
C ILE A 51 7.66 33.51 -13.02
N PRO A 52 7.02 34.69 -13.06
CA PRO A 52 7.57 35.83 -13.77
C PRO A 52 8.91 36.27 -13.15
N ILE A 53 9.95 36.45 -13.98
CA ILE A 53 11.25 36.97 -13.55
C ILE A 53 11.04 38.44 -13.11
N PRO A 54 11.44 38.84 -11.89
CA PRO A 54 11.10 40.15 -11.35
C PRO A 54 11.75 41.27 -12.17
N LYS A 55 10.95 41.96 -12.99
CA LYS A 55 11.32 43.23 -13.65
C LYS A 55 10.65 44.37 -12.88
N LYS A 56 11.30 44.89 -11.83
CA LYS A 56 10.99 46.12 -11.07
C LYS A 56 9.54 46.38 -10.57
N GLU A 57 8.56 45.58 -10.95
CA GLU A 57 7.18 45.61 -10.46
C GLU A 57 6.86 44.23 -9.91
N VAL A 58 6.20 44.17 -8.75
CA VAL A 58 5.88 42.93 -8.03
C VAL A 58 5.03 42.06 -8.96
N PRO A 59 5.54 40.94 -9.50
CA PRO A 59 4.76 40.13 -10.41
C PRO A 59 3.70 39.39 -9.61
N THR A 60 2.44 39.52 -10.01
CA THR A 60 1.38 38.63 -9.54
C THR A 60 1.62 37.24 -10.12
N CYS A 61 2.12 36.32 -9.29
CA CYS A 61 2.29 34.92 -9.67
C CYS A 61 0.95 34.34 -10.12
N GLY A 62 0.90 33.74 -11.32
CA GLY A 62 -0.28 33.07 -11.85
C GLY A 62 -0.59 31.74 -11.13
N PHE A 63 -1.62 31.04 -11.61
CA PHE A 63 -1.94 29.69 -11.12
C PHE A 63 -0.79 28.72 -11.44
N LEU A 64 -0.24 28.08 -10.41
CA LEU A 64 0.82 27.08 -10.55
C LEU A 64 0.21 25.67 -10.41
N PRO A 65 0.02 24.93 -11.51
CA PRO A 65 -0.60 23.61 -11.47
C PRO A 65 0.25 22.57 -10.73
N GLY A 66 -0.40 21.48 -10.34
CA GLY A 66 0.28 20.28 -9.85
C GLY A 66 1.06 19.58 -10.96
N ASN A 67 2.08 18.81 -10.59
CA ASN A 67 2.83 18.01 -11.55
C ASN A 67 1.95 16.86 -12.07
N GLU A 68 1.56 16.91 -13.35
CA GLU A 68 0.63 15.94 -13.95
C GLU A 68 1.14 14.51 -13.88
N LYS A 69 2.43 14.27 -14.15
CA LYS A 69 3.03 12.92 -14.09
C LYS A 69 2.95 12.34 -12.68
N VAL A 70 3.26 13.16 -11.67
CA VAL A 70 3.14 12.76 -10.25
C VAL A 70 1.68 12.51 -9.87
N LEU A 71 0.74 13.32 -10.37
CA LEU A 71 -0.69 13.15 -10.13
C LEU A 71 -1.24 11.87 -10.78
N SER A 72 -0.80 11.54 -12.00
CA SER A 72 -1.15 10.28 -12.68
C SER A 72 -0.65 9.07 -11.91
N LEU A 73 0.61 9.09 -11.43
CA LEU A 73 1.15 8.01 -10.59
C LEU A 73 0.39 7.88 -9.27
N LEU A 74 0.05 9.00 -8.63
CA LEU A 74 -0.76 9.01 -7.41
C LEU A 74 -2.15 8.41 -7.62
N ALA A 75 -2.77 8.62 -8.78
CA ALA A 75 -4.06 8.03 -9.12
C ALA A 75 -3.99 6.50 -9.19
N LEU A 76 -2.81 5.93 -9.49
CA LEU A 76 -2.57 4.49 -9.49
C LEU A 76 -2.21 3.95 -8.10
N VAL A 77 -1.41 4.68 -7.33
CA VAL A 77 -0.92 4.24 -6.01
C VAL A 77 -2.00 4.32 -4.92
N LYS A 78 -2.82 5.38 -4.91
CA LYS A 78 -3.82 5.61 -3.85
C LYS A 78 -4.84 4.46 -3.71
N PRO A 79 -5.44 3.93 -4.81
CA PRO A 79 -6.34 2.79 -4.72
C PRO A 79 -5.66 1.55 -4.14
N GLU A 80 -4.41 1.28 -4.53
CA GLU A 80 -3.69 0.08 -4.08
C GLU A 80 -3.39 0.11 -2.58
N ILE A 81 -3.04 1.28 -2.03
CA ILE A 81 -2.89 1.48 -0.58
C ILE A 81 -4.20 1.17 0.14
N TRP A 82 -5.32 1.69 -0.36
CA TRP A 82 -6.64 1.45 0.23
C TRP A 82 -7.00 -0.03 0.20
N THR A 83 -6.86 -0.66 -0.96
CA THR A 83 -7.21 -2.06 -1.16
C THR A 83 -6.34 -2.99 -0.31
N LEU A 84 -5.03 -2.78 -0.23
CA LEU A 84 -4.16 -3.61 0.60
C LEU A 84 -4.51 -3.48 2.08
N LYS A 85 -4.87 -2.27 2.55
CA LYS A 85 -5.36 -2.07 3.91
C LYS A 85 -6.64 -2.85 4.18
N GLU A 86 -7.62 -2.79 3.27
CA GLU A 86 -8.88 -3.54 3.43
C GLU A 86 -8.65 -5.05 3.46
N LYS A 87 -7.80 -5.57 2.57
CA LYS A 87 -7.45 -7.00 2.56
C LYS A 87 -6.67 -7.42 3.81
N GLY A 88 -5.77 -6.56 4.30
CA GLY A 88 -5.10 -6.78 5.58
C GLY A 88 -6.08 -6.90 6.75
N ILE A 89 -7.08 -6.01 6.81
CA ILE A 89 -8.15 -6.08 7.84
C ILE A 89 -8.95 -7.38 7.70
N LEU A 90 -9.35 -7.76 6.48
CA LEU A 90 -10.07 -9.00 6.21
C LEU A 90 -9.29 -10.22 6.75
N VAL A 91 -8.00 -10.31 6.43
CA VAL A 91 -7.12 -11.41 6.87
C VAL A 91 -6.95 -11.42 8.39
N ILE A 92 -6.71 -10.25 9.02
CA ILE A 92 -6.61 -10.11 10.47
C ILE A 92 -7.87 -10.66 11.14
N THR A 93 -9.03 -10.20 10.70
CA THR A 93 -10.30 -10.62 11.28
C THR A 93 -10.55 -12.11 11.03
N TRP A 94 -10.21 -12.63 9.85
CA TRP A 94 -10.31 -14.07 9.57
C TRP A 94 -9.45 -14.92 10.51
N ILE A 95 -8.16 -14.58 10.69
CA ILE A 95 -7.27 -15.31 11.61
C ILE A 95 -7.80 -15.23 13.05
N GLN A 96 -8.26 -14.07 13.50
CA GLN A 96 -8.83 -13.90 14.84
C GLN A 96 -10.04 -14.80 15.10
N HIS A 97 -10.86 -15.07 14.09
CA HIS A 97 -11.99 -16.01 14.21
C HIS A 97 -11.55 -17.48 14.24
N LEU A 98 -10.33 -17.79 13.80
CA LEU A 98 -9.74 -19.13 13.81
C LEU A 98 -8.92 -19.43 15.07
N ILE A 99 -8.63 -18.43 15.92
CA ILE A 99 -7.93 -18.65 17.18
C ILE A 99 -8.80 -19.56 18.05
N ALA A 100 -8.26 -20.74 18.37
CA ALA A 100 -8.93 -21.74 19.20
C ALA A 100 -9.11 -21.23 20.64
N LYS A 101 -10.01 -21.85 21.40
CA LYS A 101 -10.12 -21.58 22.84
C LYS A 101 -8.80 -21.90 23.53
N ILE A 102 -8.48 -21.12 24.56
CA ILE A 102 -7.33 -21.37 25.41
C ILE A 102 -7.61 -22.66 26.19
N GLU A 103 -6.83 -23.68 25.90
CA GLU A 103 -6.85 -25.00 26.54
C GLU A 103 -5.43 -25.34 26.96
N ASP A 104 -5.27 -26.16 28.00
CA ASP A 104 -3.94 -26.48 28.55
C ASP A 104 -3.22 -27.46 27.61
N GLY A 105 -2.23 -26.95 26.85
CA GLY A 105 -1.38 -27.74 25.96
C GLY A 105 -1.70 -27.64 24.46
N ASN A 106 -0.74 -28.07 23.63
CA ASN A 106 -0.79 -28.00 22.15
C ASN A 106 -0.89 -26.56 21.59
N ASP A 107 -0.17 -25.61 22.17
CA ASP A 107 -0.26 -24.18 21.81
C ASP A 107 0.66 -23.74 20.67
N PHE A 108 1.42 -24.67 20.10
CA PHE A 108 2.34 -24.36 19.00
C PHE A 108 1.61 -23.79 17.77
N GLY A 109 0.47 -24.37 17.38
CA GLY A 109 -0.32 -23.84 16.26
C GLY A 109 -0.92 -22.47 16.55
N VAL A 110 -1.32 -22.22 17.80
CA VAL A 110 -1.83 -20.92 18.25
C VAL A 110 -0.71 -19.87 18.21
N ALA A 111 0.50 -20.22 18.66
CA ALA A 111 1.67 -19.33 18.55
C ALA A 111 2.01 -18.99 17.09
N ILE A 112 1.83 -19.94 16.15
CA ILE A 112 1.96 -19.66 14.72
C ILE A 112 0.88 -18.68 14.25
N GLN A 113 -0.39 -18.87 14.64
CA GLN A 113 -1.48 -17.94 14.31
C GLN A 113 -1.15 -16.51 14.80
N GLU A 114 -0.68 -16.38 16.04
CA GLU A 114 -0.25 -15.10 16.62
C GLU A 114 0.90 -14.46 15.83
N LYS A 115 1.89 -15.26 15.40
CA LYS A 115 3.03 -14.76 14.60
C LYS A 115 2.61 -14.29 13.21
N VAL A 116 1.71 -15.03 12.55
CA VAL A 116 1.13 -14.60 11.27
C VAL A 116 0.34 -13.31 11.47
N LEU A 117 -0.49 -13.25 12.52
CA LEU A 117 -1.30 -12.07 12.85
C LEU A 117 -0.44 -10.83 13.14
N GLU A 118 0.66 -10.99 13.88
CA GLU A 118 1.66 -9.94 14.15
C GLU A 118 2.19 -9.38 12.82
N ARG A 119 2.55 -10.26 11.88
CA ARG A 119 3.08 -9.83 10.58
C ARG A 119 2.05 -9.12 9.72
N VAL A 120 0.82 -9.62 9.65
CA VAL A 120 -0.26 -8.97 8.89
C VAL A 120 -0.56 -7.58 9.46
N ASN A 121 -0.50 -7.41 10.79
CA ASN A 121 -0.59 -6.10 11.42
C ASN A 121 0.58 -5.18 11.05
N ALA A 122 1.81 -5.69 11.05
CA ALA A 122 2.98 -4.91 10.63
C ALA A 122 2.85 -4.42 9.17
N VAL A 123 2.37 -5.27 8.26
CA VAL A 123 2.06 -4.88 6.87
C VAL A 123 1.03 -3.77 6.85
N LYS A 124 -0.09 -3.92 7.57
CA LYS A 124 -1.14 -2.89 7.66
C LYS A 124 -0.59 -1.56 8.17
N THR A 125 0.24 -1.56 9.21
CA THR A 125 0.86 -0.34 9.76
C THR A 125 1.76 0.34 8.72
N LYS A 126 2.57 -0.44 7.97
CA LYS A 126 3.41 0.12 6.89
C LYS A 126 2.56 0.76 5.79
N VAL A 127 1.46 0.13 5.40
CA VAL A 127 0.53 0.66 4.39
C VAL A 127 -0.15 1.95 4.86
N GLU A 128 -0.49 2.06 6.15
CA GLU A 128 -1.01 3.30 6.71
C GLU A 128 0.02 4.43 6.69
N ALA A 129 1.30 4.13 6.90
CA ALA A 129 2.38 5.11 6.80
C ALA A 129 2.50 5.71 5.39
N PHE A 130 2.22 4.96 4.32
CA PHE A 130 2.22 5.51 2.95
C PHE A 130 1.23 6.65 2.77
N ARG A 131 0.07 6.63 3.44
CA ARG A 131 -0.89 7.75 3.39
C ARG A 131 -0.31 9.02 3.98
N ILE A 132 0.47 8.89 5.05
CA ILE A 132 1.15 10.02 5.70
C ILE A 132 2.20 10.59 4.74
N THR A 133 3.02 9.74 4.12
CA THR A 133 4.03 10.17 3.14
C THR A 133 3.40 10.91 1.96
N ILE A 134 2.32 10.38 1.37
CA ILE A 134 1.59 11.06 0.29
C ILE A 134 1.07 12.43 0.73
N SER A 135 0.50 12.53 1.93
CA SER A 135 -0.03 13.79 2.45
C SER A 135 1.09 14.81 2.70
N LYS A 136 2.24 14.35 3.20
CA LYS A 136 3.43 15.17 3.45
C LYS A 136 3.96 15.77 2.15
N TYR A 137 4.05 14.99 1.06
CA TYR A 137 4.46 15.49 -0.26
C TYR A 137 3.63 16.71 -0.69
N PHE A 138 2.30 16.65 -0.60
CA PHE A 138 1.43 17.76 -1.01
C PHE A 138 1.64 19.01 -0.16
N SER A 139 1.85 18.84 1.16
CA SER A 139 2.12 19.96 2.07
C SER A 139 3.46 20.61 1.74
N GLU A 140 4.54 19.83 1.65
CA GLU A 140 5.88 20.33 1.37
C GLU A 140 5.98 20.97 -0.02
N ARG A 141 5.23 20.45 -0.99
CA ARG A 141 5.10 21.08 -2.31
C ARG A 141 4.36 22.40 -2.26
N GLY A 142 3.25 22.47 -1.53
CA GLY A 142 2.52 23.72 -1.32
C GLY A 142 3.42 24.81 -0.75
N ASP A 143 4.20 24.48 0.27
CA ASP A 143 5.11 25.42 0.94
C ASP A 143 6.25 25.90 0.02
N ALA A 144 6.87 25.00 -0.74
CA ALA A 144 7.93 25.37 -1.67
C ALA A 144 7.41 26.23 -2.83
N VAL A 145 6.23 25.89 -3.39
CA VAL A 145 5.58 26.69 -4.43
C VAL A 145 5.18 28.07 -3.90
N ALA A 146 4.66 28.16 -2.68
CA ALA A 146 4.33 29.44 -2.03
C ALA A 146 5.56 30.29 -1.70
N LYS A 147 6.74 29.68 -1.53
CA LYS A 147 8.01 30.38 -1.39
C LYS A 147 8.55 30.83 -2.74
N ALA A 148 8.50 29.96 -3.75
CA ALA A 148 8.94 30.26 -5.11
C ALA A 148 8.08 31.33 -5.80
N SER A 149 6.83 31.52 -5.39
CA SER A 149 6.01 32.64 -5.89
C SER A 149 6.45 34.00 -5.34
N LYS A 150 7.29 34.03 -4.29
CA LYS A 150 7.80 35.25 -3.64
C LYS A 150 9.25 35.57 -4.01
N ASP A 151 10.08 34.54 -4.21
CA ASP A 151 11.51 34.65 -4.52
C ASP A 151 11.83 34.04 -5.91
N THR A 152 12.96 34.42 -6.51
CA THR A 152 13.46 34.10 -7.88
C THR A 152 13.33 32.59 -8.26
N PRO A 153 13.39 32.21 -9.56
CA PRO A 153 12.93 30.91 -10.04
C PRO A 153 13.60 29.74 -9.32
N VAL A 154 12.78 28.98 -8.59
CA VAL A 154 13.16 27.72 -7.96
C VAL A 154 12.78 26.59 -8.91
N MET A 155 13.73 25.74 -9.31
CA MET A 155 13.44 24.53 -10.07
C MET A 155 12.62 23.55 -9.21
N ASP A 156 11.62 22.87 -9.78
CA ASP A 156 10.74 21.90 -9.09
C ASP A 156 11.49 20.58 -8.75
N TYR A 157 12.51 20.66 -7.89
CA TYR A 157 13.26 19.50 -7.39
C TYR A 157 12.37 18.54 -6.58
N GLN A 158 11.24 19.02 -6.06
CA GLN A 158 10.29 18.22 -5.30
C GLN A 158 9.53 17.23 -6.17
N ALA A 159 9.28 17.54 -7.45
CA ALA A 159 8.72 16.59 -8.41
C ALA A 159 9.59 15.34 -8.57
N LEU A 160 10.93 15.50 -8.61
CA LEU A 160 11.86 14.38 -8.73
C LEU A 160 11.85 13.51 -7.46
N ALA A 161 11.87 14.14 -6.28
CA ALA A 161 11.79 13.43 -5.01
C ALA A 161 10.47 12.64 -4.89
N ALA A 162 9.35 13.26 -5.26
CA ALA A 162 8.03 12.65 -5.21
C ALA A 162 7.88 11.45 -6.16
N TYR A 163 8.42 11.57 -7.37
CA TYR A 163 8.46 10.46 -8.32
C TYR A 163 9.22 9.25 -7.73
N GLY A 164 10.41 9.50 -7.17
CA GLY A 164 11.22 8.46 -6.53
C GLY A 164 10.48 7.77 -5.39
N GLU A 165 9.83 8.54 -4.52
CA GLU A 165 9.03 8.03 -3.41
C GLU A 165 7.82 7.21 -3.89
N LEU A 166 7.09 7.69 -4.90
CA LEU A 166 5.93 6.96 -5.43
C LEU A 166 6.33 5.66 -6.11
N ARG A 167 7.43 5.66 -6.87
CA ARG A 167 7.98 4.44 -7.46
C ARG A 167 8.40 3.44 -6.37
N ALA A 168 9.05 3.92 -5.30
CA ALA A 168 9.40 3.10 -4.15
C ALA A 168 8.15 2.52 -3.46
N MET A 169 7.07 3.31 -3.34
CA MET A 169 5.79 2.81 -2.81
C MET A 169 5.19 1.69 -3.66
N VAL A 170 5.24 1.76 -4.99
CA VAL A 170 4.75 0.65 -5.85
C VAL A 170 5.57 -0.62 -5.65
N LEU A 171 6.89 -0.50 -5.55
CA LEU A 171 7.79 -1.63 -5.25
C LEU A 171 7.46 -2.25 -3.88
N ASP A 172 7.28 -1.41 -2.88
CA ASP A 172 6.91 -1.81 -1.53
C ASP A 172 5.53 -2.48 -1.50
N LEU A 173 4.52 -1.93 -2.17
CA LEU A 173 3.18 -2.52 -2.25
C LEU A 173 3.25 -3.94 -2.82
N ARG A 174 3.97 -4.12 -3.93
CA ARG A 174 4.19 -5.45 -4.51
C ARG A 174 4.86 -6.40 -3.51
N ALA A 175 5.91 -5.93 -2.84
CA ALA A 175 6.62 -6.73 -1.85
C ALA A 175 5.70 -7.14 -0.69
N LEU A 176 4.87 -6.22 -0.19
CA LEU A 176 3.91 -6.50 0.88
C LEU A 176 2.82 -7.48 0.46
N TYR A 177 2.31 -7.39 -0.77
CA TYR A 177 1.39 -8.40 -1.32
C TYR A 177 2.04 -9.79 -1.37
N ALA A 178 3.28 -9.88 -1.87
CA ALA A 178 4.03 -11.13 -1.95
C ALA A 178 4.33 -11.71 -0.57
N GLU A 179 4.68 -10.85 0.38
CA GLU A 179 4.97 -11.23 1.75
C GLU A 179 3.73 -11.77 2.47
N LEU A 180 2.58 -11.09 2.36
CA LEU A 180 1.30 -11.59 2.88
C LEU A 180 0.95 -12.96 2.30
N TYR A 181 1.06 -13.11 0.98
CA TYR A 181 0.80 -14.37 0.32
C TYR A 181 1.73 -15.47 0.86
N HIS A 182 3.03 -15.19 0.91
CA HIS A 182 4.03 -16.16 1.34
C HIS A 182 3.83 -16.59 2.79
N ILE A 183 3.67 -15.65 3.74
CA ILE A 183 3.58 -16.00 5.16
C ILE A 183 2.29 -16.78 5.46
N ILE A 184 1.16 -16.40 4.84
CA ILE A 184 -0.10 -17.09 5.08
C ILE A 184 -0.09 -18.46 4.42
N ASN A 185 0.36 -18.56 3.16
CA ASN A 185 0.38 -19.82 2.44
C ASN A 185 1.33 -20.84 3.08
N SER A 186 2.50 -20.40 3.55
CA SER A 186 3.49 -21.28 4.19
C SER A 186 3.03 -21.80 5.56
N ASN A 187 2.08 -21.13 6.20
CA ASN A 187 1.57 -21.47 7.53
C ASN A 187 0.07 -21.82 7.51
N LEU A 188 -0.50 -22.11 6.33
CA LEU A 188 -1.94 -22.17 6.15
C LEU A 188 -2.57 -23.27 7.00
N GLU A 189 -2.00 -24.48 7.02
CA GLU A 189 -2.51 -25.60 7.79
C GLU A 189 -2.62 -25.28 9.29
N LYS A 190 -1.56 -24.71 9.86
CA LYS A 190 -1.52 -24.30 11.27
C LYS A 190 -2.40 -23.08 11.55
N THR A 191 -2.65 -22.26 10.54
CA THR A 191 -3.55 -21.10 10.65
C THR A 191 -5.01 -21.54 10.70
N VAL A 192 -5.41 -22.53 9.90
CA VAL A 192 -6.81 -23.01 9.84
C VAL A 192 -7.13 -24.12 10.84
N ASN A 193 -6.14 -24.93 11.20
CA ASN A 193 -6.28 -26.04 12.14
C ASN A 193 -5.12 -26.05 13.15
N PRO A 194 -5.06 -25.09 14.08
CA PRO A 194 -3.93 -24.92 14.99
C PRO A 194 -3.73 -26.13 15.92
N LYS A 195 -4.80 -26.83 16.30
CA LYS A 195 -4.76 -27.98 17.21
C LYS A 195 -4.64 -29.33 16.48
N GLY A 196 -4.75 -29.36 15.15
CA GLY A 196 -4.63 -30.60 14.38
C GLY A 196 -5.82 -31.55 14.55
N GLU A 197 -7.02 -30.99 14.81
CA GLU A 197 -8.24 -31.79 14.91
C GLU A 197 -8.47 -32.55 13.59
N GLU A 198 -8.90 -33.81 13.68
CA GLU A 198 -9.32 -34.55 12.48
C GLU A 198 -10.45 -33.78 11.81
N LYS A 199 -10.33 -33.53 10.50
CA LYS A 199 -11.44 -32.95 9.73
C LYS A 199 -12.67 -33.80 10.01
N PRO A 200 -13.82 -33.22 10.42
CA PRO A 200 -15.01 -34.01 10.66
C PRO A 200 -15.27 -34.85 9.41
N SER A 201 -15.32 -36.17 9.59
CA SER A 201 -15.62 -37.10 8.52
C SER A 201 -16.98 -36.70 7.95
N MET A 202 -16.99 -36.12 6.75
CA MET A 202 -18.21 -35.81 6.02
C MET A 202 -18.77 -37.14 5.49
N TYR A 203 -19.48 -37.87 6.35
CA TYR A 203 -20.51 -38.82 5.94
C TYR A 203 -21.86 -38.11 5.98
#